data_AF-A0A7S0R0R2-F1
#
_entry.id   AF-A0A7S0R0R2-F1
#
_cell.length_a   1.000
_cell.length_b   1.000
_cell.length_c   1.000
_cell.angle_alpha   90.00
_cell.angle_beta   90.00
_cell.angle_gamma   90.00
#
_symmetry.space_group_name_H-M   'P 1'
#
loop_
_entity.id
_entity.type
_entity.pdbx_description
1 polymer ?
#
loop_
_entity_poly.entity_id
_entity_poly.type
_entity_poly.pdbx_seq_one_letter_code
_entity_poly.pdbx_strand_id
1 'polypeptide(L)'
;PVRLTRVFRQREARMVEVLSKLRRGILDQDVKSFMAECERELPQGDIKPTLLYAKNVDVDAENEANLAALPSEERTFTAVDSVEVEPGAPRSLREELGRDPCFFGARIGAPPALRLKIGAQVMLTQTPEDELARPPEHRLVNGSRGVVIGFPGPAGGPGRCAEVRFANGRTEAVGPAQF
;
A
#
# COMPACT_ATOMS: atom_id res chain seq x y z
N PRO A 1 13.62 24.60 20.13
CA PRO A 1 13.03 23.34 19.64
C PRO A 1 11.54 23.23 19.98
N VAL A 2 10.68 23.02 18.98
CA VAL A 2 9.24 22.80 19.17
C VAL A 2 8.99 21.30 19.37
N ARG A 3 8.25 20.94 20.42
CA ARG A 3 7.89 19.55 20.73
C ARG A 3 6.38 19.36 20.63
N LEU A 4 5.95 18.45 19.76
CA LEU A 4 4.56 18.01 19.73
C LEU A 4 4.33 16.93 20.80
N THR A 5 3.29 17.13 21.62
CA THR A 5 2.99 16.26 22.77
C THR A 5 1.69 15.49 22.62
N ARG A 6 0.80 15.91 21.72
CA ARG A 6 -0.51 15.30 21.52
C ARG A 6 -0.47 14.19 20.45
N VAL A 7 -1.01 13.02 20.79
CA VAL A 7 -1.22 11.90 19.86
C VAL A 7 -2.61 12.01 19.23
N PHE A 8 -2.69 11.91 17.90
CA PHE A 8 -3.94 12.02 17.15
C PHE A 8 -4.39 10.70 16.50
N ARG A 9 -3.46 9.76 16.26
CA ARG A 9 -3.75 8.52 15.52
C ARG A 9 -4.54 7.52 16.37
N GLN A 10 -4.07 7.24 17.58
CA GLN A 10 -4.75 6.36 18.53
C GLN A 10 -5.64 7.18 19.44
N ARG A 11 -6.89 6.74 19.63
CA ARG A 11 -7.87 7.40 20.53
C ARG A 11 -7.85 6.83 21.95
N GLU A 12 -7.45 5.57 22.10
CA GLU A 12 -7.48 4.87 23.39
C GLU A 12 -6.28 5.27 24.27
N ALA A 13 -6.55 5.72 25.49
CA ALA A 13 -5.54 6.23 26.41
C ALA A 13 -4.49 5.16 26.80
N ARG A 14 -4.92 3.93 27.10
CA ARG A 14 -4.03 2.81 27.48
C ARG A 14 -3.04 2.49 26.35
N MET A 15 -3.52 2.39 25.12
CA MET A 15 -2.67 2.15 23.95
C MET A 15 -1.65 3.29 23.74
N VAL A 16 -2.07 4.55 23.89
CA VAL A 16 -1.17 5.72 23.77
C VAL A 16 -0.07 5.68 24.83
N GLU A 17 -0.40 5.31 26.07
CA GLU A 17 0.56 5.20 27.15
C GLU A 17 1.56 4.07 26.91
N VAL A 18 1.09 2.87 26.56
CA VAL A 18 1.93 1.71 26.25
C VAL A 18 2.90 2.02 25.10
N LEU A 19 2.42 2.61 24.01
CA LEU A 19 3.28 3.02 22.89
C LEU A 19 4.30 4.09 23.30
N SER A 20 3.93 4.99 24.20
CA SER A 20 4.85 6.02 24.73
C SER A 20 5.94 5.43 25.63
N LYS A 21 5.62 4.41 26.43
CA LYS A 21 6.59 3.63 27.22
C LYS A 21 7.56 2.87 26.31
N LEU A 22 7.04 2.18 25.30
CA LEU A 22 7.85 1.45 24.31
C LEU A 22 8.81 2.36 23.55
N ARG A 23 8.35 3.55 23.14
CA ARG A 23 9.21 4.57 22.50
C ARG A 23 10.40 4.98 23.36
N ARG A 24 10.27 4.92 24.69
CA ARG A 24 11.33 5.22 25.66
C ARG A 24 12.15 3.99 26.07
N GLY A 25 11.85 2.81 25.53
CA GLY A 25 12.49 1.56 25.91
C GLY A 25 12.05 1.00 27.27
N ILE A 26 10.86 1.40 27.77
CA ILE A 26 10.33 0.92 29.05
C ILE A 26 9.43 -0.29 28.81
N LEU A 27 9.77 -1.42 29.45
CA LEU A 27 9.07 -2.70 29.35
C LEU A 27 8.61 -3.17 30.75
N ASP A 28 7.64 -2.46 31.32
CA ASP A 28 7.03 -2.80 32.61
C ASP A 28 5.95 -3.89 32.47
N GLN A 29 5.34 -4.27 33.59
CA GLN A 29 4.32 -5.32 33.59
C GLN A 29 3.06 -4.95 32.80
N ASP A 30 2.67 -3.68 32.79
CA ASP A 30 1.50 -3.20 32.04
C ASP A 30 1.74 -3.32 30.52
N VAL A 31 2.92 -2.94 30.04
CA VAL A 31 3.32 -3.13 28.64
C VAL A 31 3.32 -4.61 28.26
N LYS A 32 3.89 -5.47 29.11
CA LYS A 32 3.93 -6.93 28.85
C LYS A 32 2.53 -7.54 28.80
N SER A 33 1.66 -7.19 29.74
CA SER A 33 0.27 -7.66 29.75
C SER A 33 -0.49 -7.18 28.51
N PHE A 34 -0.32 -5.91 28.12
CA PHE A 34 -0.94 -5.38 26.90
C PHE A 34 -0.46 -6.10 25.63
N MET A 35 0.83 -6.43 25.53
CA MET A 35 1.34 -7.21 24.40
C MET A 35 0.76 -8.62 24.36
N ALA A 36 0.65 -9.29 25.51
CA ALA A 36 0.04 -10.61 25.58
C ALA A 36 -1.44 -10.60 25.15
N GLU A 37 -2.20 -9.54 25.51
CA GLU A 37 -3.59 -9.36 25.05
C GLU A 37 -3.68 -9.19 23.51
N CYS A 38 -2.61 -8.71 22.87
CA CYS A 38 -2.54 -8.50 21.43
C CYS A 38 -2.21 -9.78 20.64
N GLU A 39 -1.83 -10.88 21.30
CA GLU A 39 -1.61 -12.20 20.66
C GLU A 39 -2.91 -12.91 20.28
N ARG A 40 -4.06 -12.35 20.65
CA ARG A 40 -5.38 -12.85 20.25
C ARG A 40 -5.53 -12.88 18.72
N GLU A 41 -6.39 -13.76 18.24
CA GLU A 41 -6.73 -13.82 16.82
C GLU A 41 -7.30 -12.49 16.31
N LEU A 42 -6.89 -12.12 15.10
CA LEU A 42 -7.40 -10.94 14.41
C LEU A 42 -8.78 -11.24 13.81
N PRO A 43 -9.65 -10.22 13.66
CA PRO A 43 -10.96 -10.39 13.06
C PRO A 43 -10.86 -11.02 11.66
N GLN A 44 -11.71 -12.01 11.40
CA GLN A 44 -11.82 -12.63 10.09
C GLN A 44 -12.64 -11.76 9.14
N GLY A 45 -12.24 -11.75 7.87
CA GLY A 45 -12.94 -11.05 6.80
C GLY A 45 -12.17 -11.18 5.50
N ASP A 46 -12.79 -10.74 4.40
CA ASP A 46 -12.21 -10.89 3.06
C ASP A 46 -10.94 -10.06 2.85
N ILE A 47 -10.80 -8.97 3.63
CA ILE A 47 -9.65 -8.09 3.60
C ILE A 47 -8.76 -8.43 4.80
N LYS A 48 -7.76 -9.27 4.54
CA LYS A 48 -6.87 -9.83 5.57
C LYS A 48 -5.94 -8.74 6.14
N PRO A 49 -5.64 -8.76 7.45
CA PRO A 49 -4.66 -7.86 8.06
C PRO A 49 -3.30 -7.93 7.34
N THR A 50 -2.64 -6.79 7.19
CA THR A 50 -1.28 -6.73 6.63
C THR A 50 -0.27 -7.17 7.69
N LEU A 51 0.53 -8.19 7.36
CA LEU A 51 1.64 -8.62 8.21
C LEU A 51 2.82 -7.66 8.03
N LEU A 52 3.48 -7.32 9.13
CA LEU A 52 4.65 -6.44 9.14
C LEU A 52 5.91 -7.26 9.37
N TYR A 53 6.82 -7.21 8.40
CA TYR A 53 8.12 -7.86 8.47
C TYR A 53 9.25 -6.84 8.56
N ALA A 54 10.40 -7.25 9.08
CA ALA A 54 11.57 -6.39 9.21
C ALA A 54 12.35 -6.19 7.91
N LYS A 55 12.24 -7.13 6.95
CA LYS A 55 12.97 -7.12 5.69
C LYS A 55 12.02 -7.23 4.51
N ASN A 56 12.32 -6.51 3.43
CA ASN A 56 11.52 -6.54 2.21
C ASN A 56 11.46 -7.95 1.60
N VAL A 57 12.55 -8.73 1.64
CA VAL A 57 12.57 -10.10 1.11
C VAL A 57 11.52 -11.02 1.75
N ASP A 58 11.24 -10.82 3.05
CA ASP A 58 10.22 -11.60 3.76
C ASP A 58 8.81 -11.16 3.33
N VAL A 59 8.62 -9.85 3.12
CA VAL A 59 7.37 -9.28 2.56
C VAL A 59 7.11 -9.79 1.14
N ASP A 60 8.14 -9.78 0.30
CA ASP A 60 8.05 -10.20 -1.10
C ASP A 60 7.73 -11.69 -1.20
N ALA A 61 8.39 -12.53 -0.39
CA ALA A 61 8.11 -13.96 -0.32
C ALA A 61 6.67 -14.26 0.14
N GLU A 62 6.19 -13.57 1.19
CA GLU A 62 4.81 -13.70 1.68
C GLU A 62 3.80 -13.29 0.61
N ASN A 63 4.00 -12.12 -0.03
CA ASN A 63 3.08 -11.61 -1.06
C ASN A 63 3.04 -12.54 -2.28
N GLU A 64 4.20 -13.04 -2.73
CA GLU A 64 4.29 -13.96 -3.86
C GLU A 64 3.60 -15.29 -3.58
N ALA A 65 3.82 -15.86 -2.39
CA ALA A 65 3.18 -17.11 -1.99
C ALA A 65 1.66 -16.97 -1.93
N ASN A 66 1.16 -15.86 -1.35
CA ASN A 66 -0.28 -15.59 -1.30
C ASN A 66 -0.89 -15.35 -2.69
N LEU A 67 -0.19 -14.65 -3.58
CA LEU A 67 -0.65 -14.43 -4.96
C LEU A 67 -0.66 -15.75 -5.75
N ALA A 68 0.39 -16.56 -5.64
CA ALA A 68 0.49 -17.85 -6.32
C ALA A 68 -0.62 -18.82 -5.90
N ALA A 69 -1.01 -18.81 -4.62
CA ALA A 69 -2.09 -19.65 -4.09
C ALA A 69 -3.49 -19.29 -4.60
N LEU A 70 -3.69 -18.11 -5.20
CA LEU A 70 -4.99 -17.72 -5.74
C LEU A 70 -5.31 -18.49 -7.03
N PRO A 71 -6.51 -19.08 -7.15
CA PRO A 71 -6.87 -19.96 -8.27
C PRO A 71 -7.18 -19.21 -9.57
N SER A 72 -7.36 -17.89 -9.53
CA SER A 72 -7.71 -17.13 -10.73
C SER A 72 -6.50 -16.92 -11.66
N GLU A 73 -6.80 -16.60 -12.92
CA GLU A 73 -5.78 -16.18 -13.88
C GLU A 73 -5.05 -14.92 -13.41
N GLU A 74 -3.74 -14.89 -13.61
CA GLU A 74 -2.89 -13.75 -13.33
C GLU A 74 -3.02 -12.71 -14.45
N ARG A 75 -3.12 -11.43 -14.06
CA ARG A 75 -3.05 -10.30 -14.97
C ARG A 75 -1.86 -9.42 -14.59
N THR A 76 -1.03 -9.10 -15.57
CA THR A 76 0.13 -8.22 -15.41
C THR A 76 -0.18 -6.83 -15.96
N PHE A 77 0.14 -5.81 -15.17
CA PHE A 77 0.09 -4.40 -15.54
C PHE A 77 1.51 -3.85 -15.58
N THR A 78 1.99 -3.44 -16.75
CA THR A 78 3.35 -2.91 -16.94
C THR A 78 3.34 -1.38 -16.86
N ALA A 79 4.27 -0.82 -16.10
CA ALA A 79 4.48 0.62 -16.01
C ALA A 79 4.96 1.21 -17.35
N VAL A 80 4.68 2.49 -17.57
CA VAL A 80 5.16 3.25 -18.72
C VAL A 80 5.98 4.42 -18.18
N ASP A 81 7.30 4.27 -18.24
CA ASP A 81 8.25 5.21 -17.68
C ASP A 81 8.77 6.16 -18.78
N SER A 82 8.87 7.45 -18.48
CA SER A 82 9.40 8.47 -19.39
C SER A 82 10.28 9.48 -18.67
N VAL A 83 11.35 9.93 -19.33
CA VAL A 83 12.26 10.97 -18.81
C VAL A 83 12.08 12.27 -19.59
N GLU A 84 11.59 13.29 -18.91
CA GLU A 84 11.60 14.66 -19.40
C GLU A 84 12.84 15.38 -18.85
N VAL A 85 13.51 16.14 -19.72
CA VAL A 85 14.76 16.82 -19.39
C VAL A 85 14.58 18.29 -19.77
N GLU A 86 14.96 19.18 -18.85
CA GLU A 86 14.87 20.63 -19.04
C GLU A 86 15.60 21.10 -20.31
N PRO A 87 15.09 22.12 -21.02
CA PRO A 87 15.76 22.71 -22.16
C PRO A 87 17.17 23.19 -21.78
N GLY A 88 18.20 22.64 -22.44
CA GLY A 88 19.60 22.99 -22.21
C GLY A 88 20.40 21.98 -21.38
N ALA A 89 19.77 20.92 -20.87
CA ALA A 89 20.53 19.85 -20.23
C ALA A 89 21.32 19.00 -21.27
N PRO A 90 22.37 18.27 -20.82
CA PRO A 90 23.16 17.42 -21.70
C PRO A 90 22.30 16.38 -22.42
N ARG A 91 22.53 16.18 -23.72
CA ARG A 91 21.79 15.18 -24.52
C ARG A 91 21.89 13.76 -23.95
N SER A 92 23.00 13.43 -23.30
CA SER A 92 23.24 12.14 -22.65
C SER A 92 22.42 11.93 -21.37
N LEU A 93 21.95 13.01 -20.72
CA LEU A 93 21.29 12.94 -19.42
C LEU A 93 19.98 12.14 -19.48
N ARG A 94 19.22 12.28 -20.58
CA ARG A 94 17.99 11.50 -20.78
C ARG A 94 18.27 10.00 -20.81
N GLU A 95 19.30 9.59 -21.55
CA GLU A 95 19.67 8.18 -21.70
C GLU A 95 20.28 7.62 -20.41
N GLU A 96 21.06 8.44 -19.69
CA GLU A 96 21.67 8.07 -18.42
C GLU A 96 20.60 7.84 -17.35
N LEU A 97 19.67 8.79 -17.17
CA LEU A 97 18.55 8.66 -16.23
C LEU A 97 17.57 7.54 -16.64
N GLY A 98 17.31 7.38 -17.94
CA GLY A 98 16.45 6.32 -18.45
C GLY A 98 17.00 4.91 -18.23
N ARG A 99 18.31 4.76 -18.06
CA ARG A 99 18.99 3.49 -17.77
C ARG A 99 19.26 3.27 -16.29
N ASP A 100 19.12 4.30 -15.45
CA ASP A 100 19.37 4.19 -14.03
C ASP A 100 18.18 3.48 -13.34
N PRO A 101 18.35 2.23 -12.88
CA PRO A 101 17.28 1.50 -12.20
C PRO A 101 16.87 2.15 -10.88
N CYS A 102 17.72 3.00 -10.28
CA CYS A 102 17.38 3.77 -9.09
C CYS A 102 16.47 4.96 -9.40
N PHE A 103 16.52 5.51 -10.64
CA PHE A 103 15.77 6.70 -11.01
C PHE A 103 14.25 6.47 -10.90
N PHE A 104 13.78 5.35 -11.46
CA PHE A 104 12.38 4.93 -11.33
C PHE A 104 12.16 4.08 -10.07
N GLY A 105 13.01 3.08 -9.81
CA GLY A 105 12.72 2.05 -8.80
C GLY A 105 12.86 2.45 -7.34
N ALA A 106 13.77 3.38 -7.00
CA ALA A 106 14.02 3.73 -5.59
C ALA A 106 13.10 4.85 -5.07
N ARG A 107 12.50 5.63 -5.97
CA ARG A 107 11.69 6.81 -5.63
C ARG A 107 10.19 6.59 -5.83
N ILE A 108 9.82 5.71 -6.76
CA ILE A 108 8.43 5.42 -7.09
C ILE A 108 7.96 4.24 -6.25
N GLY A 109 6.87 4.43 -5.50
CA GLY A 109 6.26 3.40 -4.65
C GLY A 109 5.47 2.33 -5.41
N ALA A 110 5.83 2.06 -6.66
CA ALA A 110 5.13 1.12 -7.55
C ALA A 110 6.15 0.27 -8.33
N PRO A 111 5.89 -1.04 -8.49
CA PRO A 111 6.78 -1.92 -9.25
C PRO A 111 6.65 -1.68 -10.77
N PRO A 112 7.69 -1.99 -11.57
CA PRO A 112 7.65 -1.86 -13.03
C PRO A 112 6.63 -2.81 -13.69
N ALA A 113 6.32 -3.93 -13.02
CA ALA A 113 5.27 -4.84 -13.40
C ALA A 113 4.47 -5.25 -12.16
N LEU A 114 3.17 -4.96 -12.15
CA LEU A 114 2.25 -5.32 -11.10
C LEU A 114 1.43 -6.53 -11.54
N ARG A 115 1.59 -7.66 -10.84
CA ARG A 115 0.81 -8.89 -11.07
C ARG A 115 -0.35 -8.94 -10.09
N LEU A 116 -1.57 -9.14 -10.60
CA LEU A 116 -2.78 -9.22 -9.80
C LEU A 116 -3.63 -10.42 -10.20
N LYS A 117 -4.38 -10.94 -9.23
CA LYS A 117 -5.37 -12.01 -9.37
C LYS A 117 -6.65 -11.60 -8.63
N ILE A 118 -7.79 -12.16 -8.99
CA ILE A 118 -9.01 -12.02 -8.20
C ILE A 118 -8.77 -12.67 -6.83
N GLY A 119 -9.09 -11.95 -5.76
CA GLY A 119 -8.78 -12.31 -4.38
C GLY A 119 -7.45 -11.76 -3.84
N ALA A 120 -6.64 -11.11 -4.69
CA ALA A 120 -5.39 -10.49 -4.25
C ALA A 120 -5.66 -9.37 -3.26
N GLN A 121 -4.91 -9.38 -2.16
CA GLN A 121 -4.92 -8.32 -1.15
C GLN A 121 -4.05 -7.17 -1.64
N VAL A 122 -4.60 -5.96 -1.66
CA VAL A 122 -3.93 -4.79 -2.21
C VAL A 122 -3.99 -3.61 -1.25
N MET A 123 -3.06 -2.69 -1.41
CA MET A 123 -3.00 -1.43 -0.69
C MET A 123 -2.84 -0.30 -1.70
N LEU A 124 -3.61 0.77 -1.52
CA LEU A 124 -3.45 1.97 -2.31
C LEU A 124 -2.21 2.73 -1.87
N THR A 125 -1.31 3.07 -2.79
CA THR A 125 -0.03 3.75 -2.48
C THR A 125 -0.07 5.26 -2.71
N GLN A 126 -1.16 5.78 -3.27
CA GLN A 126 -1.36 7.20 -3.55
C GLN A 126 -2.82 7.58 -3.26
N THR A 127 -3.04 8.76 -2.69
CA THR A 127 -4.40 9.30 -2.52
C THR A 127 -4.85 9.91 -3.85
N PRO A 128 -5.94 9.42 -4.47
CA PRO A 128 -6.50 10.05 -5.67
C PRO A 128 -6.92 11.49 -5.40
N GLU A 129 -6.83 12.36 -6.39
CA GLU A 129 -7.09 13.80 -6.21
C GLU A 129 -8.55 14.09 -5.82
N ASP A 130 -9.50 13.35 -6.40
CA ASP A 130 -10.94 13.52 -6.17
C ASP A 130 -11.37 13.12 -4.74
N GLU A 131 -10.55 12.33 -4.05
CA GLU A 131 -10.84 11.83 -2.70
C GLU A 131 -10.75 12.95 -1.64
N LEU A 132 -10.00 14.04 -1.90
CA LEU A 132 -9.86 15.17 -0.97
C LEU A 132 -11.18 15.91 -0.72
N ALA A 133 -12.10 15.89 -1.68
CA ALA A 133 -13.43 16.49 -1.55
C ALA A 133 -14.43 15.60 -0.79
N ARG A 134 -14.11 14.33 -0.57
CA ARG A 134 -15.00 13.36 0.08
C ARG A 134 -14.93 13.43 1.61
N PRO A 135 -16.00 13.04 2.33
CA PRO A 135 -15.97 12.88 3.77
C PRO A 135 -14.84 11.93 4.22
N PRO A 136 -14.15 12.22 5.33
CA PRO A 136 -13.00 11.43 5.78
C PRO A 136 -13.26 9.93 5.91
N GLU A 137 -14.45 9.54 6.36
CA GLU A 137 -14.87 8.15 6.57
C GLU A 137 -15.03 7.37 5.27
N HIS A 138 -15.30 8.06 4.16
CA HIS A 138 -15.46 7.47 2.84
C HIS A 138 -14.21 7.60 2.00
N ARG A 139 -13.21 8.36 2.44
CA ARG A 139 -12.01 8.67 1.67
C ARG A 139 -11.12 7.46 1.44
N LEU A 140 -10.69 7.25 0.21
CA LEU A 140 -9.56 6.39 -0.12
C LEU A 140 -8.27 7.21 -0.03
N VAL A 141 -7.31 6.70 0.72
CA VAL A 141 -6.03 7.37 0.97
C VAL A 141 -4.89 6.39 0.74
N ASN A 142 -3.66 6.91 0.64
CA ASN A 142 -2.49 6.06 0.77
C ASN A 142 -2.57 5.23 2.07
N GLY A 143 -2.50 3.91 1.94
CA GLY A 143 -2.69 2.93 3.00
C GLY A 143 -4.06 2.26 3.01
N SER A 144 -5.04 2.72 2.21
CA SER A 144 -6.34 2.07 2.09
C SER A 144 -6.18 0.64 1.56
N ARG A 145 -6.63 -0.33 2.35
CA ARG A 145 -6.54 -1.77 2.04
C ARG A 145 -7.81 -2.26 1.34
N GLY A 146 -7.64 -3.20 0.42
CA GLY A 146 -8.74 -3.82 -0.30
C GLY A 146 -8.40 -5.19 -0.85
N VAL A 147 -9.37 -5.78 -1.53
CA VAL A 147 -9.26 -7.05 -2.24
C VAL A 147 -9.74 -6.86 -3.68
N VAL A 148 -8.98 -7.40 -4.64
CA VAL A 148 -9.38 -7.40 -6.05
C VAL A 148 -10.58 -8.33 -6.23
N ILE A 149 -11.68 -7.82 -6.75
CA ILE A 149 -12.91 -8.59 -7.01
C ILE A 149 -13.17 -8.83 -8.48
N GLY A 150 -12.47 -8.12 -9.38
CA GLY A 150 -12.66 -8.27 -10.81
C GLY A 150 -11.68 -7.43 -11.63
N PHE A 151 -11.74 -7.62 -12.95
CA PHE A 151 -10.99 -6.81 -13.91
C PHE A 151 -11.95 -6.36 -15.02
N PRO A 152 -12.57 -5.17 -14.89
CA PRO A 152 -13.52 -4.68 -15.87
C PRO A 152 -12.80 -4.41 -17.20
N GLY A 153 -13.33 -4.93 -18.30
CA GLY A 153 -12.83 -4.66 -19.65
C GLY A 153 -13.98 -4.55 -20.66
N PRO A 154 -13.82 -3.77 -21.75
CA PRO A 154 -14.75 -3.84 -22.86
C PRO A 154 -14.69 -5.25 -23.49
N ALA A 155 -15.80 -5.70 -24.07
CA ALA A 155 -15.85 -6.95 -24.84
C ALA A 155 -14.79 -6.90 -25.97
N GLY A 156 -13.63 -7.55 -25.76
CA GLY A 156 -12.57 -7.66 -26.76
C GLY A 156 -11.17 -7.12 -26.40
N GLY A 157 -10.89 -6.66 -25.18
CA GLY A 157 -9.52 -6.27 -24.80
C GLY A 157 -9.22 -6.31 -23.30
N PRO A 158 -7.94 -6.40 -22.90
CA PRO A 158 -7.57 -6.40 -21.48
C PRO A 158 -7.89 -5.02 -20.89
N GLY A 159 -8.89 -4.99 -20.02
CA GLY A 159 -9.19 -3.80 -19.21
C GLY A 159 -7.97 -3.32 -18.44
N ARG A 160 -7.75 -1.99 -18.43
CA ARG A 160 -6.61 -1.33 -17.77
C ARG A 160 -6.81 -1.06 -16.28
N CYS A 161 -7.92 -1.53 -15.72
CA CYS A 161 -8.28 -1.29 -14.33
C CYS A 161 -8.52 -2.61 -13.60
N ALA A 162 -8.31 -2.59 -12.29
CA ALA A 162 -8.75 -3.63 -11.38
C ALA A 162 -9.93 -3.10 -10.56
N GLU A 163 -10.98 -3.89 -10.41
CA GLU A 163 -12.07 -3.58 -9.49
C GLU A 163 -11.69 -4.06 -8.10
N VAL A 164 -11.63 -3.13 -7.15
CA VAL A 164 -11.15 -3.39 -5.78
C VAL A 164 -12.24 -2.99 -4.78
N ARG A 165 -12.54 -3.91 -3.87
CA ARG A 165 -13.37 -3.62 -2.70
C ARG A 165 -12.48 -3.28 -1.52
N PHE A 166 -12.69 -2.11 -0.92
CA PHE A 166 -11.90 -1.57 0.17
C PHE A 166 -12.53 -1.84 1.54
N ALA A 167 -11.71 -1.70 2.59
CA ALA A 167 -12.12 -1.97 3.97
C ALA A 167 -13.21 -1.01 4.50
N ASN A 168 -13.39 0.15 3.85
CA ASN A 168 -14.48 1.07 4.13
C ASN A 168 -15.81 0.68 3.42
N GLY A 169 -15.84 -0.46 2.74
CA GLY A 169 -17.02 -0.98 2.04
C GLY A 169 -17.21 -0.47 0.61
N ARG A 170 -16.38 0.48 0.14
CA ARG A 170 -16.44 0.98 -1.24
C ARG A 170 -15.85 -0.03 -2.22
N THR A 171 -16.43 -0.08 -3.42
CA THR A 171 -15.85 -0.77 -4.57
C THR A 171 -15.50 0.29 -5.61
N GLU A 172 -14.26 0.29 -6.09
CA GLU A 172 -13.79 1.25 -7.09
C GLU A 172 -12.97 0.54 -8.18
N ALA A 173 -13.08 1.04 -9.40
CA ALA A 173 -12.20 0.64 -10.50
C ALA A 173 -10.89 1.44 -10.42
N VAL A 174 -9.83 0.79 -9.93
CA VAL A 174 -8.51 1.39 -9.79
C VAL A 174 -7.76 1.23 -11.11
N GLY A 175 -7.50 2.35 -11.78
CA GLY A 175 -6.74 2.44 -13.02
C GLY A 175 -5.28 2.86 -12.82
N PRO A 176 -4.57 3.15 -13.93
CA PRO A 176 -3.20 3.65 -13.88
C PRO A 176 -3.09 4.98 -13.12
N ALA A 177 -2.05 5.14 -12.33
CA ALA A 177 -1.70 6.37 -11.63
C ALA A 177 -0.40 6.97 -12.18
N GLN A 178 -0.27 8.29 -12.10
CA GLN A 178 0.97 9.02 -12.41
C GLN A 178 1.71 9.33 -11.11
N PHE A 179 3.02 9.07 -11.11
CA PHE A 179 3.94 9.25 -9.98
C PHE A 179 4.98 10.32 -10.26
#